data_AF-A0A3D5TPF0-F1
#
_entry.id   AF-A0A3D5TPF0-F1
#
_cell.length_a   1.000
_cell.length_b   1.000
_cell.length_c   1.000
_cell.angle_alpha   90.00
_cell.angle_beta   90.00
_cell.angle_gamma   90.00
#
_symmetry.space_group_name_H-M   'P 1'
#
loop_
_entity.id
_entity.type
_entity.pdbx_description
1 polymer ?
#
loop_
_entity_poly.entity_id
_entity_poly.type
_entity_poly.pdbx_seq_one_letter_code
_entity_poly.pdbx_strand_id
1 'polypeptide(L)'
;MTKRETMLRRLSAAQFTQWELHLYLDTHPSDLQALALFKKCDARYRALKSEYESQFGSLTALDATGAEWLKNPWPWDEEECGC
;
A
#
# COMPACT_ATOMS: atom_id res chain seq x y z
N MET A 1 -6.10 17.57 3.50
CA MET A 1 -5.55 16.27 3.06
C MET A 1 -5.59 16.21 1.55
N THR A 2 -4.49 15.84 0.92
CA THR A 2 -4.42 15.58 -0.52
C THR A 2 -5.14 14.27 -0.87
N LYS A 3 -5.45 14.07 -2.16
CA LYS A 3 -5.98 12.79 -2.66
C LYS A 3 -5.05 11.63 -2.30
N ARG A 4 -3.74 11.83 -2.49
CA ARG A 4 -2.69 10.86 -2.16
C ARG A 4 -2.73 10.47 -0.69
N GLU A 5 -2.78 11.43 0.22
CA GLU A 5 -2.85 11.17 1.68
C GLU A 5 -4.10 10.40 2.08
N THR A 6 -5.25 10.76 1.50
CA THR A 6 -6.53 10.11 1.81
C THR A 6 -6.54 8.66 1.37
N MET A 7 -6.03 8.37 0.16
CA MET A 7 -5.91 7.01 -0.35
C MET A 7 -4.89 6.20 0.45
N LEU A 8 -3.75 6.80 0.78
CA LEU A 8 -2.73 6.15 1.61
C LEU A 8 -3.30 5.78 2.99
N ARG A 9 -4.04 6.69 3.64
CA ARG A 9 -4.66 6.41 4.95
C ARG A 9 -5.69 5.29 4.88
N ARG A 10 -6.50 5.22 3.82
CA ARG A 10 -7.44 4.10 3.60
C ARG A 10 -6.72 2.77 3.40
N LEU A 11 -5.63 2.79 2.65
CA LEU A 11 -4.78 1.62 2.43
C LEU A 11 -4.14 1.14 3.73
N SER A 12 -3.53 2.04 4.51
CA SER A 12 -2.91 1.73 5.80
C SER A 12 -3.91 1.13 6.79
N ALA A 13 -5.14 1.65 6.84
CA ALA A 13 -6.18 1.09 7.71
C ALA A 13 -6.54 -0.34 7.30
N ALA A 14 -6.67 -0.63 6.00
CA ALA A 14 -6.92 -1.98 5.51
C ALA A 14 -5.76 -2.94 5.80
N GLN A 15 -4.51 -2.47 5.62
CA GLN A 15 -3.31 -3.23 5.95
C GLN A 15 -3.25 -3.58 7.43
N PHE A 16 -3.54 -2.62 8.32
CA PHE A 16 -3.59 -2.84 9.75
C PHE A 16 -4.61 -3.93 10.11
N THR A 17 -5.84 -3.83 9.61
CA THR A 17 -6.87 -4.84 9.87
C THR A 17 -6.46 -6.22 9.38
N GLN A 18 -5.85 -6.31 8.20
CA GLN A 18 -5.34 -7.58 7.67
C GLN A 18 -4.26 -8.17 8.58
N TRP A 19 -3.33 -7.34 9.06
CA TRP A 19 -2.22 -7.78 9.91
C TRP A 19 -2.70 -8.28 11.27
N GLU A 20 -3.62 -7.55 11.91
CA GLU A 20 -4.19 -7.97 13.20
C GLU A 20 -4.94 -9.31 13.09
N LEU A 21 -5.67 -9.52 12.00
CA LEU A 21 -6.35 -10.80 11.76
C LEU A 21 -5.37 -11.95 11.48
N HIS A 22 -4.25 -11.66 10.81
CA HIS A 22 -3.19 -12.66 10.62
C HIS A 22 -2.62 -13.10 11.99
N LEU A 23 -2.25 -12.13 12.83
CA LEU A 23 -1.72 -12.40 14.16
C LEU A 23 -2.73 -13.12 15.06
N TYR A 24 -4.01 -12.77 14.95
CA TYR A 24 -5.08 -13.48 15.66
C TYR A 24 -5.14 -14.96 15.26
N LEU A 25 -5.06 -15.25 13.96
CA LEU A 25 -5.13 -16.61 13.42
C LEU A 25 -3.94 -17.48 13.82
N ASP A 26 -2.77 -16.90 14.11
CA ASP A 26 -1.62 -17.65 14.65
C ASP A 26 -1.96 -18.34 15.98
N THR A 27 -2.85 -17.72 16.78
CA THR A 27 -3.32 -18.27 18.06
C THR A 27 -4.63 -19.03 17.96
N HIS A 28 -5.43 -18.78 16.90
CA HIS A 28 -6.74 -19.39 16.68
C HIS A 28 -6.86 -19.98 15.25
N PRO A 29 -6.04 -20.98 14.87
CA PRO A 29 -5.95 -21.45 13.48
C PRO A 29 -7.22 -22.13 12.95
N SER A 30 -8.06 -22.63 13.85
CA SER A 30 -9.32 -23.32 13.50
C SER A 30 -10.53 -22.38 13.41
N ASP A 31 -10.36 -21.08 13.66
CA ASP A 31 -11.45 -20.11 13.53
C ASP A 31 -11.72 -19.78 12.05
N LEU A 32 -12.68 -20.50 11.48
CA LEU A 32 -13.09 -20.34 10.08
C LEU A 32 -13.73 -18.97 9.80
N GLN A 33 -14.33 -18.32 10.80
CA GLN A 33 -14.93 -17.00 10.64
C GLN A 33 -13.85 -15.93 10.54
N ALA A 34 -12.85 -15.99 11.44
CA ALA A 34 -11.68 -15.12 11.38
C ALA A 34 -10.89 -15.32 10.07
N LEU A 35 -10.77 -16.56 9.58
CA LEU A 35 -10.13 -16.86 8.30
C LEU A 35 -10.89 -16.25 7.11
N ALA A 36 -12.22 -16.36 7.10
CA ALA A 36 -13.05 -15.77 6.06
C ALA A 36 -12.95 -14.23 6.07
N LEU A 37 -12.93 -13.63 7.28
CA LEU A 37 -12.75 -12.19 7.45
C LEU A 37 -11.36 -11.74 6.98
N PHE A 38 -10.30 -12.48 7.33
CA PHE A 38 -8.94 -12.22 6.86
C PHE A 38 -8.88 -12.20 5.32
N LYS A 39 -9.45 -13.21 4.65
CA LYS A 39 -9.50 -13.26 3.18
C LYS A 39 -10.21 -12.05 2.56
N LYS A 40 -11.31 -11.60 3.18
CA LYS A 40 -12.03 -10.40 2.74
C LYS A 40 -11.19 -9.13 2.91
N CYS A 41 -10.49 -9.00 4.05
CA CYS A 41 -9.61 -7.88 4.32
C CYS A 41 -8.39 -7.85 3.38
N ASP A 42 -7.76 -9.00 3.12
CA ASP A 42 -6.65 -9.14 2.18
C ASP A 42 -7.05 -8.76 0.75
N ALA A 43 -8.21 -9.22 0.27
CA ALA A 43 -8.74 -8.81 -1.03
C ALA A 43 -8.96 -7.29 -1.11
N ARG A 44 -9.51 -6.69 -0.04
CA ARG A 44 -9.71 -5.23 0.03
C ARG A 44 -8.39 -4.47 0.05
N TYR A 45 -7.40 -4.93 0.81
CA TYR A 45 -6.06 -4.33 0.85
C TYR A 45 -5.41 -4.35 -0.53
N ARG A 46 -5.41 -5.51 -1.22
CA ARG A 46 -4.84 -5.63 -2.57
C ARG A 46 -5.52 -4.72 -3.58
N ALA A 47 -6.84 -4.60 -3.53
CA ALA A 47 -7.59 -3.69 -4.40
C ALA A 47 -7.19 -2.22 -4.16
N LEU A 48 -7.12 -1.78 -2.90
CA LEU A 48 -6.70 -0.43 -2.55
C LEU A 48 -5.24 -0.16 -2.91
N LYS A 49 -4.36 -1.17 -2.75
CA LYS A 49 -2.95 -1.07 -3.12
C LYS A 49 -2.82 -0.84 -4.62
N SER A 50 -3.49 -1.66 -5.44
CA SER A 50 -3.49 -1.52 -6.89
C SER A 50 -4.07 -0.17 -7.34
N GLU A 51 -5.16 0.30 -6.72
CA GLU A 51 -5.75 1.61 -7.01
C GLU A 51 -4.78 2.76 -6.70
N TYR A 52 -4.04 2.67 -5.59
CA TYR A 52 -3.03 3.66 -5.21
C TYR A 52 -1.85 3.64 -6.19
N GLU A 53 -1.30 2.46 -6.47
CA GLU A 53 -0.10 2.30 -7.30
C GLU A 53 -0.33 2.70 -8.74
N SER A 54 -1.54 2.46 -9.27
CA SER A 54 -1.93 2.93 -10.61
C SER A 54 -1.91 4.45 -10.77
N GLN A 55 -2.02 5.21 -9.67
CA GLN A 55 -2.11 6.67 -9.68
C GLN A 55 -0.83 7.36 -9.21
N PHE A 56 -0.10 6.74 -8.29
CA PHE A 56 1.03 7.39 -7.60
C PHE A 56 2.34 6.61 -7.71
N GLY A 57 2.37 5.49 -8.44
CA GLY A 57 3.52 4.62 -8.56
C GLY A 57 3.61 3.59 -7.43
N SER A 58 4.58 2.68 -7.56
CA SER A 58 4.74 1.55 -6.64
C SER A 58 4.98 1.99 -5.19
N LEU A 59 4.37 1.28 -4.24
CA LEU A 59 4.61 1.49 -2.80
C LEU A 59 5.83 0.75 -2.27
N THR A 60 6.26 -0.32 -2.95
CA THR A 60 7.42 -1.11 -2.53
C THR A 60 8.46 -1.21 -3.65
N ALA A 61 9.73 -1.28 -3.27
CA ALA A 61 10.81 -1.44 -4.23
C ALA A 61 10.71 -2.75 -5.03
N LEU A 62 10.07 -3.78 -4.46
CA LEU A 62 9.90 -5.08 -5.10
C LEU A 62 8.89 -5.03 -6.25
N ASP A 63 7.84 -4.21 -6.10
CA ASP A 63 6.79 -4.04 -7.10
C ASP A 63 7.11 -2.92 -8.10
N ALA A 64 8.19 -2.15 -7.85
CA ALA A 64 8.65 -1.12 -8.75
C ALA A 64 9.36 -1.76 -9.96
N THR A 65 9.12 -1.22 -11.15
CA THR A 65 9.81 -1.67 -12.39
C THR A 65 11.30 -1.31 -12.42
N GLY A 66 11.83 -0.75 -11.32
CA GLY A 66 13.24 -0.37 -11.21
C GLY A 66 13.67 0.70 -12.23
N ALA A 67 12.73 1.39 -12.87
CA ALA A 67 13.01 2.40 -13.89
C ALA A 67 12.32 3.74 -13.60
N GLU A 68 11.48 3.83 -12.57
CA GLU A 68 10.85 5.10 -12.17
C GLU A 68 11.86 6.11 -11.64
N TRP A 69 12.93 5.65 -10.97
CA TRP A 69 14.04 6.52 -10.54
C TRP A 69 14.88 7.02 -11.72
N LEU A 70 14.78 6.42 -12.91
CA LEU A 70 15.46 6.89 -14.12
C LEU A 70 14.66 7.95 -14.89
N LYS A 71 13.42 8.26 -14.47
CA LYS A 71 12.60 9.28 -15.13
C LYS A 71 13.01 10.66 -14.65
N ASN A 72 13.22 11.59 -15.59
CA ASN A 72 13.40 13.00 -15.29
C ASN A 72 12.03 13.68 -15.04
N PRO A 73 11.97 14.73 -14.19
CA PRO A 73 13.06 15.23 -13.36
C PRO A 73 13.34 14.29 -12.18
N TRP A 74 14.60 14.22 -11.75
CA TRP A 74 14.94 13.49 -10.54
C TRP A 74 14.35 14.18 -9.31
N PRO A 75 14.09 13.46 -8.21
CA PRO A 75 13.49 14.04 -7.00
C PRO A 75 14.30 15.18 -6.35
N TRP A 76 15.57 15.36 -6.72
CA TRP A 76 16.45 16.44 -6.25
C TRP A 76 16.77 17.48 -7.34
N ASP A 77 16.21 17.34 -8.54
CA ASP A 77 16.34 18.35 -9.61
C ASP A 77 15.45 19.58 -9.37
N GLU A 78 14.67 19.61 -8.26
CA GLU A 78 13.87 20.76 -7.85
C GLU A 78 14.67 21.87 -7.14
N GLU A 79 16.00 21.76 -7.04
CA GLU A 79 16.82 22.93 -6.75
C GLU A 79 16.90 23.81 -8.00
N GLU A 80 15.98 24.77 -8.08
CA GLU A 80 16.15 25.99 -8.86
C GLU A 80 17.58 26.51 -8.63
N CYS A 81 18.44 26.31 -9.63
CA CYS A 81 19.66 27.09 -9.77
C CYS A 81 19.22 28.52 -10.09
N GLY A 82 18.79 29.25 -9.06
CA GLY A 82 18.53 30.67 -9.10
C GLY A 82 19.85 31.40 -9.30
N CYS A 83 20.19 31.68 -10.55
CA CYS A 83 21.11 32.75 -10.90
C CYS A 83 20.45 34.12 -10.69
#